data_AF-A0A4V2UFA2-F1
#
_entry.id   AF-A0A4V2UFA2-F1
#
_cell.length_a   1.000
_cell.length_b   1.000
_cell.length_c   1.000
_cell.angle_alpha   90.00
_cell.angle_beta   90.00
_cell.angle_gamma   90.00
#
_symmetry.space_group_name_H-M   'P 1'
#
loop_
_entity.id
_entity.type
_entity.pdbx_description
1 polymer ?
#
loop_
_entity_poly.entity_id
_entity_poly.type
_entity_poly.pdbx_seq_one_letter_code
_entity_poly.pdbx_strand_id
1 'polypeptide(L)'
;MLVAVPDPASPAFPSQASGFADVPRKRFRFPSLIVASIDDPYGSLPYVETRAEQWGSELKVIGAAGPINGQSELGDWPEGLALLRNFLNRL
;
A
#
# COMPACT_ATOMS: atom_id res chain seq x y z
N MET A 1 -6.33 0.38 6.83
CA MET A 1 -5.77 0.93 5.58
C MET A 1 -4.31 0.56 5.52
N LEU A 2 -3.83 0.13 4.36
CA LEU A 2 -2.43 -0.19 4.08
C LEU A 2 -1.93 0.83 3.05
N VAL A 3 -0.70 1.30 3.22
CA VAL A 3 -0.12 2.34 2.37
C VAL A 3 1.25 1.86 1.92
N ALA A 4 1.57 2.02 0.62
CA ALA A 4 2.84 1.60 0.03
C ALA A 4 3.18 0.13 0.32
N VAL A 5 2.33 -0.80 -0.14
CA VAL A 5 2.53 -2.25 0.06
C VAL A 5 3.73 -2.71 -0.78
N PRO A 6 4.88 -3.03 -0.16
CA PRO A 6 6.10 -3.34 -0.91
C PRO A 6 6.08 -4.78 -1.43
N ASP A 7 6.87 -5.04 -2.47
CA ASP A 7 7.13 -6.38 -3.01
C ASP A 7 8.37 -6.99 -2.32
N PRO A 8 8.22 -8.00 -1.44
CA PRO A 8 9.35 -8.64 -0.78
C PRO A 8 10.32 -9.37 -1.70
N ALA A 9 9.90 -9.67 -2.95
CA ALA A 9 10.77 -10.27 -3.96
C ALA A 9 11.54 -9.22 -4.77
N SER A 10 11.22 -7.93 -4.62
CA SER A 10 11.92 -6.85 -5.32
C SER A 10 13.36 -6.70 -4.79
N PRO A 11 14.36 -6.47 -5.65
CA PRO A 11 15.72 -6.12 -5.23
C PRO A 11 15.78 -4.84 -4.37
N ALA A 12 14.78 -3.97 -4.49
CA ALA A 12 14.68 -2.76 -3.69
C ALA A 12 14.15 -3.01 -2.26
N PHE A 13 13.59 -4.20 -1.99
CA PHE A 13 13.03 -4.51 -0.68
C PHE A 13 14.12 -4.46 0.41
N PRO A 14 13.95 -3.65 1.47
CA PRO A 14 14.99 -3.48 2.47
C PRO A 14 15.36 -4.80 3.16
N SER A 15 16.65 -5.13 3.21
CA SER A 15 17.16 -6.34 3.89
C SER A 15 16.73 -6.42 5.36
N GLN A 16 16.63 -5.26 6.02
CA GLN A 16 16.16 -5.08 7.39
C GLN A 16 14.69 -5.48 7.56
N ALA A 17 13.91 -5.47 6.48
CA ALA A 17 12.50 -5.85 6.46
C ALA A 17 12.27 -7.32 6.00
N SER A 18 13.33 -8.11 5.78
CA SER A 18 13.24 -9.51 5.32
C SER A 18 12.31 -10.39 6.19
N GLY A 19 12.21 -10.12 7.49
CA GLY A 19 11.26 -10.80 8.39
C GLY A 19 9.78 -10.60 8.05
N PHE A 20 9.45 -9.62 7.21
CA PHE A 20 8.08 -9.33 6.75
C PHE A 20 7.76 -9.92 5.38
N ALA A 21 8.66 -10.74 4.81
CA ALA A 21 8.49 -11.27 3.46
C ALA A 21 7.37 -12.32 3.34
N ASP A 22 7.03 -13.04 4.41
CA ASP A 22 5.92 -14.00 4.39
C ASP A 22 4.59 -13.30 4.63
N VAL A 23 4.03 -12.75 3.55
CA VAL A 23 2.75 -12.03 3.58
C VAL A 23 1.55 -12.98 3.51
N PRO A 24 0.37 -12.58 4.03
CA PRO A 24 -0.84 -13.40 3.97
C PRO A 24 -1.19 -13.85 2.55
N ARG A 25 -1.53 -15.13 2.38
CA ARG A 25 -1.93 -15.70 1.08
C ARG A 25 -3.45 -15.78 0.87
N LYS A 26 -4.24 -15.32 1.82
CA LYS A 26 -5.71 -15.42 1.79
C LYS A 26 -6.35 -14.04 1.95
N ARG A 27 -7.61 -13.93 1.55
CA ARG A 27 -8.43 -12.74 1.77
C ARG A 27 -8.51 -12.40 3.26
N PHE A 28 -8.48 -11.12 3.57
CA PHE A 28 -8.74 -10.64 4.92
C PHE A 28 -10.20 -10.86 5.31
N ARG A 29 -10.45 -11.01 6.61
CA ARG A 29 -11.80 -11.19 7.17
C ARG A 29 -12.44 -9.86 7.59
N PHE A 30 -11.85 -8.75 7.18
CA PHE A 30 -12.29 -7.40 7.47
C PHE A 30 -12.10 -6.53 6.22
N PRO A 31 -12.91 -5.47 6.05
CA PRO A 31 -12.73 -4.52 4.97
C PRO A 31 -11.33 -3.90 5.01
N SER A 32 -10.69 -3.77 3.84
CA SER A 32 -9.35 -3.21 3.74
C SER A 32 -9.19 -2.37 2.47
N LEU A 33 -8.30 -1.37 2.55
CA LEU A 33 -7.93 -0.48 1.46
C LEU A 33 -6.41 -0.44 1.37
N ILE A 34 -5.88 -0.65 0.16
CA ILE A 34 -4.49 -0.39 -0.23
C ILE A 34 -4.44 0.97 -0.91
N VAL A 35 -3.51 1.83 -0.48
CA VAL A 35 -3.15 3.08 -1.13
C VAL A 35 -1.76 2.95 -1.73
N ALA A 36 -1.63 3.14 -3.04
CA ALA A 36 -0.40 2.92 -3.79
C ALA A 36 0.03 4.15 -4.59
N SER A 37 1.34 4.35 -4.70
CA SER A 37 1.97 5.33 -5.58
C SER A 37 2.37 4.69 -6.90
N ILE A 38 2.42 5.48 -7.98
CA ILE A 38 2.90 4.99 -9.30
C ILE A 38 4.43 4.96 -9.42
N ASP A 39 5.14 5.63 -8.51
CA ASP A 39 6.59 5.80 -8.48
C ASP A 39 7.22 5.28 -7.17
N ASP A 40 6.57 4.32 -6.50
CA ASP A 40 7.13 3.63 -5.33
C ASP A 40 8.31 2.73 -5.76
N PRO A 41 9.54 2.93 -5.26
CA PRO A 41 10.67 2.06 -5.61
C PRO A 41 10.56 0.65 -5.00
N TYR A 42 9.74 0.46 -3.96
CA TYR A 42 9.65 -0.80 -3.22
C TYR A 42 8.55 -1.74 -3.73
N GLY A 43 7.70 -1.29 -4.64
CA GLY A 43 6.58 -2.07 -5.15
C GLY A 43 6.19 -1.66 -6.56
N SER A 44 5.55 -2.55 -7.31
CA SER A 44 5.04 -2.26 -8.65
C SER A 44 3.51 -2.25 -8.66
N LEU A 45 2.91 -1.50 -9.60
CA LEU A 45 1.45 -1.50 -9.79
C LEU A 45 0.88 -2.93 -9.98
N PRO A 46 1.46 -3.80 -10.83
CA PRO A 46 0.99 -5.18 -10.97
C PRO A 46 1.06 -5.98 -9.67
N TYR A 47 2.10 -5.75 -8.86
CA TYR A 47 2.22 -6.42 -7.57
C TYR A 47 1.11 -5.99 -6.60
N VAL A 48 0.86 -4.68 -6.45
CA VAL A 48 -0.19 -4.18 -5.54
C VAL A 48 -1.59 -4.54 -6.03
N GLU A 49 -1.84 -4.61 -7.34
CA GLU A 49 -3.08 -5.13 -7.93
C GLU A 49 -3.29 -6.59 -7.54
N THR A 50 -2.26 -7.43 -7.71
CA THR A 50 -2.30 -8.84 -7.29
C THR A 50 -2.56 -8.97 -5.79
N ARG A 51 -1.93 -8.13 -4.96
CA ARG A 51 -2.17 -8.11 -3.50
C ARG A 51 -3.60 -7.70 -3.19
N ALA A 52 -4.14 -6.68 -3.85
CA ALA A 52 -5.51 -6.22 -3.64
C ALA A 52 -6.52 -7.33 -3.95
N GLU A 53 -6.35 -8.03 -5.07
CA GLU A 53 -7.19 -9.18 -5.43
C GLU A 53 -7.08 -10.32 -4.43
N GLN A 54 -5.86 -10.68 -4.04
CA GLN A 54 -5.59 -11.79 -3.11
C GLN A 54 -6.12 -11.52 -1.70
N TRP A 55 -5.98 -10.29 -1.21
CA TRP A 55 -6.45 -9.88 0.11
C TRP A 55 -7.92 -9.47 0.13
N GLY A 56 -8.52 -9.24 -1.04
CA GLY A 56 -9.87 -8.70 -1.15
C GLY A 56 -9.95 -7.26 -0.67
N SER A 57 -8.87 -6.51 -0.88
CA SER A 57 -8.78 -5.10 -0.54
C SER A 57 -9.27 -4.24 -1.70
N GLU A 58 -9.86 -3.09 -1.38
CA GLU A 58 -9.95 -2.00 -2.35
C GLU A 58 -8.55 -1.47 -2.67
N LEU A 59 -8.36 -0.94 -3.87
CA LEU A 59 -7.11 -0.33 -4.30
C LEU A 59 -7.35 1.13 -4.73
N LYS A 60 -6.58 2.05 -4.15
CA LYS A 60 -6.52 3.45 -4.57
C LYS A 60 -5.10 3.81 -5.00
N VAL A 61 -4.93 4.11 -6.28
CA VAL A 61 -3.68 4.67 -6.81
C VAL A 61 -3.77 6.20 -6.78
N ILE A 62 -2.76 6.87 -6.19
CA ILE A 62 -2.81 8.32 -5.89
C ILE A 62 -1.88 9.19 -6.76
N GLY A 63 -1.33 8.64 -7.84
CA GLY A 63 -0.33 9.33 -8.66
C GLY A 63 1.08 9.16 -8.08
N ALA A 64 1.97 10.11 -8.38
CA ALA A 64 3.35 10.10 -7.91
C ALA A 64 3.45 10.68 -6.49
N ALA A 65 3.84 9.83 -5.54
CA ALA A 65 3.92 10.09 -4.10
C ALA A 65 5.09 9.30 -3.44
N GLY A 66 5.98 8.73 -4.23
CA GLY A 66 7.10 7.89 -3.78
C GLY A 66 6.65 6.71 -2.91
N PRO A 67 7.46 6.29 -1.92
CA PRO A 67 7.15 5.17 -1.02
C PRO A 67 6.14 5.50 0.10
N ILE A 68 5.46 6.65 0.01
CA ILE A 68 4.49 7.18 0.99
C ILE A 68 4.96 7.01 2.44
N ASN A 69 6.17 7.50 2.73
CA ASN A 69 6.78 7.47 4.05
C ASN A 69 7.35 8.86 4.42
N GLY A 70 8.13 8.96 5.50
CA GLY A 70 8.71 10.24 5.93
C GLY A 70 9.64 10.91 4.91
N GLN A 71 10.09 10.20 3.89
CA GLN A 71 10.93 10.71 2.79
C GLN A 71 10.10 11.19 1.58
N SER A 72 8.78 10.97 1.57
CA SER A 72 7.90 11.31 0.45
C SER A 72 7.48 12.78 0.42
N GLU A 73 7.94 13.60 1.37
CA GLU A 73 7.66 15.04 1.46
C GLU A 73 6.16 15.42 1.45
N LEU A 74 5.28 14.51 1.88
CA LEU A 74 3.82 14.69 1.87
C LEU A 74 3.28 15.60 3.00
N GLY A 75 4.15 16.05 3.91
CA GLY A 75 3.77 16.84 5.08
C GLY A 75 2.71 16.16 5.94
N ASP A 76 1.70 16.91 6.37
CA ASP A 76 0.55 16.38 7.14
C ASP A 76 -0.42 15.52 6.30
N TRP A 77 -0.20 15.45 4.99
CA TRP A 77 -0.94 14.64 4.02
C TRP A 77 -2.48 14.60 4.22
N PRO A 78 -3.17 15.75 4.07
CA PRO A 78 -4.63 15.84 4.24
C PRO A 78 -5.40 14.93 3.28
N GLU A 79 -4.85 14.64 2.09
CA GLU A 79 -5.41 13.71 1.11
C GLU A 79 -5.47 12.28 1.67
N GLY A 80 -4.42 11.84 2.37
CA GLY A 80 -4.39 10.53 3.04
C GLY A 80 -5.47 10.41 4.11
N LEU A 81 -5.68 11.48 4.90
CA LEU A 81 -6.76 11.55 5.87
C LEU A 81 -8.15 11.51 5.20
N ALA A 82 -8.31 12.18 4.06
CA ALA A 82 -9.55 12.13 3.29
C ALA A 82 -9.84 10.72 2.75
N LEU A 83 -8.81 10.00 2.27
CA LEU A 83 -8.94 8.60 1.85
C LEU A 83 -9.40 7.70 3.00
N LEU A 84 -8.80 7.86 4.19
CA LEU A 84 -9.20 7.11 5.37
C LEU A 84 -10.66 7.41 5.75
N ARG A 85 -11.05 8.68 5.82
CA ARG A 85 -12.43 9.09 6.14
C ARG A 85 -13.43 8.52 5.14
N ASN A 86 -13.13 8.62 3.84
CA ASN A 86 -13.98 8.08 2.78
C ASN A 86 -14.09 6.56 2.84
N PHE A 87 -13.03 5.86 3.23
CA PHE A 87 -13.08 4.42 3.47
C PHE A 87 -13.99 4.08 4.66
N LEU A 88 -13.80 4.75 5.79
CA LEU A 88 -14.60 4.53 7.01
C LEU A 88 -16.09 4.82 6.80
N ASN A 89 -16.44 5.86 6.03
CA ASN A 89 -17.83 6.22 5.76
C ASN A 89 -18.58 5.21 4.89
N ARG A 90 -17.88 4.24 4.27
CA ARG A 90 -18.45 3.21 3.40
C ARG A 90 -18.53 1.83 4.06
N LEU A 91 -18.03 1.70 5.31
CA LEU A 91 -18.14 0.50 6.13
C LEU A 91 -19.46 0.49 6.91
#